data_AF-C5BE89-F1
#
_entry.id   AF-C5BE89-F1
#
_cell.length_a   1.000
_cell.length_b   1.000
_cell.length_c   1.000
_cell.angle_alpha   90.00
_cell.angle_beta   90.00
_cell.angle_gamma   90.00
#
_symmetry.space_group_name_H-M   'P 1'
#
loop_
_entity.id
_entity.type
_entity.pdbx_description
1 polymer ?
#
loop_
_entity_poly.entity_id
_entity_poly.type
_entity_poly.pdbx_seq_one_letter_code
_entity_poly.pdbx_strand_id
1 'polypeptide(L)'
;MSDIKAERHPAIKASSRPVYLGVGTLGCTEYARCDGHFYLHKKPSCGRKNKHSRCRIYRKSQVRDARRAAKEPWLIFSSTDDFKPREIMKLYSRRMQIEQNFRDEKSEHFGCGLRASYSRSIGRMLVLSLLATLSTIVMWLLGYHAENKGLHLRYQANSIKSRRVISYLTLAENVLRHSPANLKKNGTQHRS
;
A
#
# COMPACT_ATOMS: atom_id res chain seq x y z
N MET A 1 -8.61 -3.29 -51.20
CA MET A 1 -7.42 -3.70 -50.42
C MET A 1 -6.59 -2.44 -50.18
N SER A 2 -6.91 -1.65 -49.15
CA SER A 2 -6.18 -0.41 -48.84
C SER A 2 -5.39 -0.62 -47.56
N ASP A 3 -4.07 -0.72 -47.71
CA ASP A 3 -3.12 -0.86 -46.62
C ASP A 3 -3.22 0.33 -45.65
N ILE A 4 -3.68 0.06 -44.43
CA ILE A 4 -3.59 1.00 -43.31
C ILE A 4 -2.12 1.07 -42.93
N LYS A 5 -1.46 2.12 -43.42
CA LYS A 5 -0.09 2.49 -43.08
C LYS A 5 -0.03 2.68 -41.57
N ALA A 6 0.44 1.67 -40.85
CA ALA A 6 0.68 1.75 -39.41
C ALA A 6 1.75 2.83 -39.18
N GLU A 7 1.30 4.04 -38.80
CA GLU A 7 2.18 5.10 -38.33
C GLU A 7 3.00 4.56 -37.16
N ARG A 8 4.28 4.27 -37.42
CA ARG A 8 5.22 3.89 -36.38
C ARG A 8 5.47 5.14 -35.54
N HIS A 9 4.67 5.33 -34.50
CA HIS A 9 4.99 6.27 -33.44
C HIS A 9 6.42 5.98 -32.92
N PRO A 10 7.27 7.00 -32.73
CA PRO A 10 8.63 6.78 -32.25
C PRO A 10 8.62 5.99 -30.95
N ALA A 11 9.50 4.99 -30.84
CA ALA A 11 9.53 4.09 -29.69
C ALA A 11 9.70 4.89 -28.38
N ILE A 12 8.60 5.04 -27.64
CA ILE A 12 8.58 5.82 -26.41
C ILE A 12 9.47 5.13 -25.39
N LYS A 13 10.63 5.72 -25.09
CA LYS A 13 11.61 5.13 -24.17
C LYS A 13 11.36 5.61 -22.74
N ALA A 14 11.02 4.67 -21.86
CA ALA A 14 10.80 4.99 -20.45
C ALA A 14 12.12 5.39 -19.75
N SER A 15 12.13 6.55 -19.08
CA SER A 15 13.27 7.08 -18.34
C SER A 15 13.06 7.04 -16.82
N SER A 16 14.12 7.32 -16.06
CA SER A 16 14.04 7.48 -14.59
C SER A 16 13.23 8.70 -14.16
N ARG A 17 13.10 9.71 -15.03
CA ARG A 17 12.28 10.89 -14.77
C ARG A 17 10.86 10.59 -15.27
N PRO A 18 9.81 10.84 -14.46
CA PRO A 18 8.43 10.74 -14.93
C PRO A 18 8.19 11.69 -16.10
N VAL A 19 7.60 11.17 -17.18
CA VAL A 19 7.29 11.91 -18.41
C VAL A 19 5.79 11.89 -18.64
N TYR A 20 5.22 13.03 -19.00
CA TYR A 20 3.87 13.14 -19.51
C TYR A 20 3.90 12.87 -21.02
N LEU A 21 3.10 11.91 -21.49
CA LEU A 21 3.07 11.48 -22.89
C LEU A 21 2.02 12.24 -23.71
N GLY A 22 1.01 12.81 -23.06
CA GLY A 22 -0.08 13.52 -23.72
C GLY A 22 -1.46 12.94 -23.38
N VAL A 23 -2.47 13.51 -24.04
CA VAL A 23 -3.85 13.06 -23.97
C VAL A 23 -4.04 11.88 -24.91
N GLY A 24 -4.86 10.92 -24.52
CA GLY A 24 -5.35 9.89 -25.43
C GLY A 24 -6.50 9.11 -24.84
N THR A 25 -7.10 8.28 -25.67
CA THR A 25 -8.26 7.46 -25.30
C THR A 25 -7.79 6.07 -24.88
N LEU A 26 -8.26 5.61 -23.73
CA LEU A 26 -8.06 4.25 -23.23
C LEU A 26 -9.37 3.47 -23.35
N GLY A 27 -9.36 2.33 -24.06
CA GLY A 27 -10.50 1.43 -24.16
C GLY A 27 -10.62 0.76 -25.52
N CYS A 28 -10.79 -0.56 -25.55
CA CYS A 28 -11.00 -1.31 -26.80
C CYS A 28 -12.44 -1.23 -27.32
N THR A 29 -13.41 -1.13 -26.41
CA THR A 29 -14.84 -1.06 -26.74
C THR A 29 -15.35 0.37 -26.57
N GLU A 30 -16.34 0.75 -27.39
CA GLU A 30 -16.84 2.12 -27.45
C GLU A 30 -17.39 2.64 -26.11
N TYR A 31 -18.14 1.81 -25.38
CA TYR A 31 -18.67 2.15 -24.06
C TYR A 31 -17.62 2.24 -22.95
N ALA A 32 -16.41 1.70 -23.16
CA ALA A 32 -15.31 1.72 -22.20
C ALA A 32 -14.21 2.70 -22.60
N ARG A 33 -14.42 3.51 -23.65
CA ARG A 33 -13.50 4.56 -24.06
C ARG A 33 -13.51 5.65 -23.00
N CYS A 34 -12.34 5.90 -22.43
CA CYS A 34 -12.09 6.99 -21.51
C CYS A 34 -11.01 7.88 -22.08
N ASP A 35 -11.30 9.16 -22.23
CA ASP A 35 -10.27 10.14 -22.55
C ASP A 35 -9.53 10.55 -21.29
N GLY A 36 -8.22 10.74 -21.42
CA GLY A 36 -7.38 11.11 -20.29
C GLY A 36 -5.92 11.19 -20.67
N HIS A 37 -5.08 11.07 -19.65
CA HIS A 37 -3.69 11.51 -19.68
C HIS A 37 -2.76 10.33 -19.43
N PHE A 38 -1.74 10.18 -20.28
CA PHE A 38 -0.75 9.11 -20.18
C PHE A 38 0.55 9.60 -19.54
N TYR A 39 1.06 8.80 -18.60
CA TYR A 39 2.29 9.07 -17.88
C TYR A 39 3.21 7.86 -17.90
N LEU A 40 4.51 8.09 -18.11
CA LEU A 40 5.51 7.03 -18.19
C LEU A 40 6.65 7.24 -17.21
N HIS A 41 7.01 6.19 -16.47
CA HIS A 41 8.12 6.22 -15.53
C HIS A 41 8.77 4.85 -15.37
N LYS A 42 10.10 4.79 -15.38
CA LYS A 42 10.85 3.57 -15.07
C LYS A 42 11.67 3.76 -13.80
N LYS A 43 11.41 2.94 -12.78
CA LYS A 43 12.23 2.97 -11.56
C LYS A 43 13.64 2.43 -11.83
N PRO A 44 14.68 3.01 -11.20
CA PRO A 44 16.01 2.43 -11.24
C PRO A 44 16.02 1.06 -10.56
N SER A 45 16.93 0.18 -11.00
CA SER A 45 17.09 -1.15 -10.43
C SER A 45 17.55 -1.05 -8.97
N CYS A 46 16.72 -1.52 -8.05
CA CYS A 46 16.99 -1.45 -6.61
C CYS A 46 17.81 -2.65 -6.06
N GLY A 47 18.40 -3.48 -6.94
CA GLY A 47 19.27 -4.61 -6.55
C GLY A 47 18.66 -5.70 -5.67
N ARG A 48 17.33 -5.71 -5.48
CA ARG A 48 16.66 -6.59 -4.50
C ARG A 48 16.82 -8.06 -4.87
N LYS A 49 17.30 -8.85 -3.91
CA LYS A 49 17.32 -10.31 -3.99
C LYS A 49 16.05 -10.86 -3.36
N ASN A 50 15.42 -11.84 -4.01
CA ASN A 50 14.29 -12.55 -3.45
C ASN A 50 14.77 -13.42 -2.29
N LYS A 51 14.18 -13.25 -1.10
CA LYS A 51 14.37 -14.14 0.05
C LYS A 51 13.12 -15.00 0.20
N HIS A 52 13.28 -16.32 0.21
CA HIS A 52 12.19 -17.24 0.52
C HIS A 52 12.38 -17.82 1.92
N SER A 53 11.29 -18.17 2.60
CA SER A 53 11.37 -18.96 3.83
C SER A 53 11.73 -20.41 3.50
N ARG A 54 12.41 -21.09 4.43
CA ARG A 54 12.97 -22.44 4.24
C ARG A 54 11.92 -23.53 3.96
N CYS A 55 10.64 -23.30 4.26
CA CYS A 55 9.60 -24.34 4.20
C CYS A 55 8.35 -23.91 3.39
N ARG A 56 8.46 -22.91 2.51
CA ARG A 56 7.32 -22.43 1.71
C ARG A 56 7.41 -22.93 0.28
N ILE A 57 6.27 -23.29 -0.29
CA ILE A 57 6.14 -23.75 -1.69
C ILE A 57 6.79 -22.72 -2.62
N TYR A 58 7.84 -23.14 -3.31
CA TYR A 58 8.59 -22.29 -4.23
C TYR A 58 8.12 -22.51 -5.68
N ARG A 59 7.42 -21.51 -6.23
CA ARG A 59 6.93 -21.53 -7.61
C ARG A 59 7.85 -20.70 -8.50
N LYS A 60 8.73 -21.37 -9.25
CA LYS A 60 9.74 -20.75 -10.14
C LYS A 60 9.12 -19.80 -11.19
N SER A 61 7.95 -20.15 -11.75
CA SER A 61 7.23 -19.31 -12.73
C SER A 61 6.80 -17.99 -12.12
N GLN A 62 6.03 -18.03 -11.03
CA GLN A 62 5.55 -16.83 -10.33
C GLN A 62 6.69 -15.89 -9.91
N VAL A 63 7.82 -16.44 -9.44
CA VAL A 63 8.99 -15.62 -9.07
C VAL A 63 9.62 -14.95 -10.28
N ARG A 64 9.66 -15.63 -11.42
CA ARG A 64 10.17 -15.08 -12.68
C ARG A 64 9.28 -13.95 -13.19
N ASP A 65 7.97 -14.16 -13.17
CA ASP A 65 6.99 -13.18 -13.64
C ASP A 65 6.98 -11.95 -12.75
N ALA A 66 6.98 -12.14 -11.42
CA ALA A 66 7.10 -11.03 -10.47
C ALA A 66 8.41 -10.25 -10.65
N ARG A 67 9.52 -10.93 -10.96
CA ARG A 67 10.81 -10.27 -11.24
C ARG A 67 10.78 -9.47 -12.54
N ARG A 68 10.08 -9.94 -13.57
CA ARG A 68 9.90 -9.22 -14.84
C ARG A 68 9.02 -7.99 -14.63
N ALA A 69 7.84 -8.16 -14.04
CA ALA A 69 6.92 -7.08 -13.71
C ALA A 69 7.55 -5.99 -12.82
N ALA A 70 8.44 -6.35 -11.90
CA ALA A 70 9.14 -5.39 -11.06
C ALA A 70 10.16 -4.50 -11.81
N LYS A 71 10.61 -4.92 -13.00
CA LYS A 71 11.55 -4.18 -13.86
C LYS A 71 10.86 -3.41 -14.98
N GLU A 72 9.60 -3.69 -15.23
CA GLU A 72 8.80 -3.05 -16.27
C GLU A 72 8.55 -1.57 -15.93
N PRO A 73 8.57 -0.68 -16.94
CA PRO A 73 8.17 0.70 -16.73
C PRO A 73 6.69 0.78 -16.38
N TRP A 74 6.33 1.79 -15.58
CA TRP A 74 4.95 2.11 -15.27
C TRP A 74 4.41 3.03 -16.35
N LEU A 75 3.40 2.53 -17.06
CA LEU A 75 2.52 3.34 -17.90
C LEU A 75 1.20 3.53 -17.14
N ILE A 76 0.90 4.77 -16.79
CA ILE A 76 -0.26 5.13 -15.98
C ILE A 76 -1.19 6.00 -16.81
N PHE A 77 -2.47 5.70 -16.73
CA PHE A 77 -3.55 6.51 -17.27
C PHE A 77 -4.28 7.20 -16.12
N SER A 78 -4.60 8.48 -16.29
CA SER A 78 -5.40 9.25 -15.33
C SER A 78 -6.42 10.10 -16.07
N SER A 79 -7.63 10.21 -15.52
CA SER A 79 -8.68 11.09 -16.04
C SER A 79 -8.43 12.57 -15.78
N THR A 80 -7.42 12.91 -14.98
CA THR A 80 -7.13 14.28 -14.51
C THR A 80 -5.70 14.68 -14.86
N ASP A 81 -5.51 15.94 -15.21
CA ASP A 81 -4.22 16.60 -15.48
C ASP A 81 -3.76 17.57 -14.40
N ASP A 82 -4.54 17.77 -13.34
CA ASP A 82 -4.23 18.66 -12.20
C ASP A 82 -2.88 18.36 -11.52
N PHE A 83 -2.36 17.14 -11.68
CA PHE A 83 -1.18 16.67 -10.99
C PHE A 83 0.04 16.60 -11.89
N LYS A 84 1.19 17.05 -11.36
CA LYS A 84 2.46 16.89 -12.06
C LYS A 84 2.80 15.39 -12.18
N PRO A 85 3.52 14.95 -13.23
CA PRO A 85 3.90 13.55 -13.40
C PRO A 85 4.59 12.92 -12.18
N ARG A 86 5.35 13.71 -11.41
CA ARG A 86 5.99 13.24 -10.16
C ARG A 86 4.97 12.93 -9.07
N GLU A 87 3.90 13.70 -8.97
CA GLU A 87 2.86 13.54 -7.95
C GLU A 87 2.01 12.31 -8.23
N ILE A 88 1.62 12.10 -9.49
CA ILE A 88 0.92 10.89 -9.94
C ILE A 88 1.77 9.65 -9.68
N MET A 89 3.07 9.69 -10.04
CA MET A 89 3.96 8.56 -9.77
C MET A 89 4.14 8.31 -8.27
N LYS A 90 4.16 9.36 -7.44
CA LYS A 90 4.21 9.23 -5.98
C LYS A 90 2.91 8.62 -5.44
N LEU A 91 1.75 9.05 -5.92
CA LEU A 91 0.45 8.51 -5.55
C LEU A 91 0.34 7.03 -5.93
N TYR A 92 0.62 6.71 -7.19
CA TYR A 92 0.60 5.33 -7.69
C TYR A 92 1.63 4.43 -7.00
N SER A 93 2.77 4.99 -6.56
CA SER A 93 3.78 4.22 -5.81
C SER A 93 3.26 3.63 -4.50
N ARG A 94 2.17 4.19 -3.94
CA ARG A 94 1.52 3.69 -2.71
C ARG A 94 0.64 2.46 -2.95
N ARG A 95 0.33 2.06 -4.19
CA ARG A 95 -0.51 0.89 -4.48
C ARG A 95 -0.05 -0.39 -3.79
N MET A 96 1.25 -0.57 -3.66
CA MET A 96 1.86 -1.75 -3.02
C MET A 96 1.58 -1.78 -1.51
N GLN A 97 1.34 -0.62 -0.88
CA GLN A 97 0.94 -0.55 0.53
C GLN A 97 -0.43 -1.17 0.74
N ILE A 98 -1.35 -1.04 -0.22
CA ILE A 98 -2.67 -1.65 -0.16
C ILE A 98 -2.56 -3.18 -0.17
N GLU A 99 -1.79 -3.74 -1.11
CA GLU A 99 -1.53 -5.18 -1.16
C GLU A 99 -0.86 -5.71 0.12
N GLN A 100 0.06 -4.94 0.68
CA GLN A 100 0.74 -5.27 1.92
C GLN A 100 -0.24 -5.25 3.11
N ASN A 101 -1.10 -4.24 3.21
CA ASN A 101 -2.14 -4.17 4.24
C ASN A 101 -3.09 -5.37 4.17
N PHE A 102 -3.58 -5.73 2.98
CA PHE A 102 -4.41 -6.92 2.80
C PHE A 102 -3.69 -8.22 3.15
N ARG A 103 -2.38 -8.28 2.93
CA ARG A 103 -1.56 -9.44 3.32
C ARG A 103 -1.44 -9.54 4.83
N ASP A 104 -1.21 -8.41 5.49
CA ASP A 104 -0.99 -8.34 6.94
C ASP A 104 -2.29 -8.60 7.70
N GLU A 105 -3.43 -8.08 7.24
CA GLU A 105 -4.76 -8.39 7.79
C GLU A 105 -5.09 -9.89 7.76
N LYS A 106 -4.68 -10.58 6.68
CA LYS A 106 -4.80 -12.03 6.53
C LYS A 106 -3.81 -12.81 7.39
N SER A 107 -2.72 -12.18 7.82
CA SER A 107 -1.69 -12.83 8.60
C SER A 107 -2.09 -12.95 10.06
N GLU A 108 -1.73 -14.06 10.69
CA GLU A 108 -1.99 -14.31 12.11
C GLU A 108 -1.05 -13.52 13.02
N HIS A 109 0.17 -13.25 12.58
CA HIS A 109 1.19 -12.60 13.41
C HIS A 109 1.22 -11.09 13.29
N PHE A 110 0.87 -10.53 12.12
CA PHE A 110 1.00 -9.09 11.86
C PHE A 110 -0.35 -8.37 11.74
N GLY A 111 -1.48 -9.07 11.83
CA GLY A 111 -2.81 -8.48 11.70
C GLY A 111 -3.90 -9.31 12.37
N CYS A 112 -5.11 -9.30 11.81
CA CYS A 112 -6.30 -9.87 12.43
C CYS A 112 -6.48 -11.39 12.20
N GLY A 113 -5.48 -12.08 11.63
CA GLY A 113 -5.49 -13.54 11.52
C GLY A 113 -6.64 -14.13 10.70
N LEU A 114 -7.16 -13.41 9.70
CA LEU A 114 -8.33 -13.88 8.93
C LEU A 114 -8.12 -15.26 8.26
N ARG A 115 -6.87 -15.68 8.03
CA ARG A 115 -6.57 -17.05 7.55
C ARG A 115 -6.84 -18.14 8.59
N ALA A 116 -6.67 -17.85 9.87
CA ALA A 116 -6.89 -18.79 10.96
C ALA A 116 -8.39 -18.98 11.27
N SER A 117 -9.28 -18.15 10.71
CA SER A 117 -10.72 -18.28 10.93
C SER A 117 -11.37 -19.47 10.19
N TYR A 118 -10.66 -20.12 9.26
CA TYR A 118 -11.08 -21.28 8.44
C TYR A 118 -12.50 -21.21 7.83
N SER A 119 -13.08 -20.01 7.75
CA SER A 119 -14.47 -19.83 7.32
C SER A 119 -14.57 -19.92 5.80
N ARG A 120 -15.54 -20.71 5.31
CA ARG A 120 -15.79 -20.91 3.87
C ARG A 120 -17.04 -20.17 3.37
N SER A 121 -17.75 -19.49 4.27
CA SER A 121 -18.95 -18.70 3.94
C SER A 121 -18.57 -17.24 3.66
N ILE A 122 -19.05 -16.72 2.52
CA ILE A 122 -18.84 -15.34 2.11
C ILE A 122 -19.39 -14.37 3.17
N GLY A 123 -20.59 -14.64 3.71
CA GLY A 123 -21.21 -13.79 4.74
C GLY A 123 -20.37 -13.69 6.01
N ARG A 124 -19.83 -14.82 6.49
CA ARG A 124 -18.95 -14.80 7.68
C ARG A 124 -17.63 -14.07 7.42
N MET A 125 -17.05 -14.23 6.22
CA MET A 125 -15.83 -13.49 5.86
C MET A 125 -16.05 -11.97 5.81
N LEU A 126 -17.20 -11.52 5.29
CA LEU A 126 -17.56 -10.10 5.26
C LEU A 126 -17.68 -9.50 6.67
N VAL A 127 -18.34 -10.23 7.58
CA VAL A 127 -18.45 -9.79 8.99
C VAL A 127 -17.09 -9.74 9.66
N LEU A 128 -16.22 -10.74 9.43
CA LEU A 128 -14.88 -10.76 10.01
C LEU A 128 -13.98 -9.63 9.46
N SER A 129 -14.07 -9.33 8.16
CA SER A 129 -13.33 -8.19 7.58
C SER A 129 -13.85 -6.85 8.10
N LEU A 130 -15.17 -6.73 8.32
CA LEU A 130 -15.75 -5.55 8.95
C LEU A 130 -15.23 -5.37 10.38
N LEU A 131 -15.21 -6.43 11.19
CA LEU A 131 -14.66 -6.37 12.54
C LEU A 131 -13.15 -6.06 12.55
N ALA A 132 -12.39 -6.64 11.62
CA ALA A 132 -10.96 -6.38 11.47
C ALA A 132 -10.68 -4.91 11.12
N THR A 133 -11.44 -4.34 10.19
CA THR A 133 -11.31 -2.91 9.81
C THR A 133 -11.69 -1.98 10.95
N LEU A 134 -12.79 -2.24 11.67
CA LEU A 134 -13.18 -1.47 12.86
C LEU A 134 -12.11 -1.52 13.96
N SER A 135 -11.60 -2.71 14.27
CA SER A 135 -10.50 -2.89 15.23
C SER A 135 -9.25 -2.12 14.81
N THR A 136 -8.93 -2.13 13.52
CA THR A 136 -7.79 -1.39 12.96
C THR A 136 -7.97 0.12 13.13
N ILE A 137 -9.17 0.67 12.91
CA ILE A 137 -9.48 2.09 13.12
C ILE A 137 -9.27 2.47 14.59
N VAL A 138 -9.77 1.66 15.52
CA VAL A 138 -9.61 1.90 16.96
C VAL A 138 -8.13 1.89 17.36
N MET A 139 -7.34 0.91 16.86
CA MET A 139 -5.90 0.87 17.09
C MET A 139 -5.18 2.10 16.51
N TRP A 140 -5.62 2.60 15.35
CA TRP A 140 -5.07 3.83 14.76
C TRP A 140 -5.30 5.04 15.66
N LEU A 141 -6.53 5.23 16.15
CA LEU A 141 -6.87 6.34 17.05
C LEU A 141 -6.08 6.25 18.36
N LEU A 142 -5.94 5.03 18.90
CA LEU A 142 -5.16 4.78 20.11
C LEU A 142 -3.68 5.11 19.90
N GLY A 143 -3.10 4.68 18.78
CA GLY A 143 -1.72 4.96 18.42
C GLY A 143 -1.48 6.45 18.20
N TYR A 144 -2.42 7.15 17.57
CA TYR A 144 -2.38 8.60 17.40
C TYR A 144 -2.39 9.34 18.74
N HIS A 145 -3.29 8.96 19.64
CA HIS A 145 -3.34 9.51 21.00
C HIS A 145 -2.06 9.25 21.79
N ALA A 146 -1.53 8.03 21.70
CA ALA A 146 -0.28 7.65 22.35
C ALA A 146 0.91 8.44 21.80
N GLU A 147 0.94 8.72 20.49
CA GLU A 147 1.97 9.54 19.90
C GLU A 147 1.88 11.00 20.36
N ASN A 148 0.68 11.58 20.40
CA ASN A 148 0.45 12.95 20.90
C ASN A 148 0.89 13.11 22.36
N LYS A 149 0.81 12.03 23.17
CA LYS A 149 1.35 11.98 24.53
C LYS A 149 2.88 11.74 24.60
N GLY A 150 3.57 11.67 23.47
CA GLY A 150 5.01 11.42 23.40
C GLY A 150 5.44 10.00 23.78
N LEU A 151 4.50 9.06 23.96
CA LEU A 151 4.81 7.69 24.41
C LEU A 151 5.61 6.91 23.36
N HIS A 152 5.51 7.30 22.09
CA HIS A 152 6.24 6.68 20.98
C HIS A 152 7.76 6.67 21.20
N LEU A 153 8.32 7.68 21.87
CA LEU A 153 9.74 7.78 22.18
C LEU A 153 10.21 6.72 23.19
N ARG A 154 9.33 6.26 24.09
CA ARG A 154 9.65 5.26 25.12
C ARG A 154 9.71 3.84 24.55
N TYR A 155 8.93 3.57 23.51
CA TYR A 155 8.92 2.28 22.82
C TYR A 155 9.94 2.21 21.67
N GLN A 156 10.64 3.31 21.41
CA GLN A 156 11.64 3.38 20.35
C GLN A 156 13.05 3.15 20.90
N ALA A 157 13.72 2.12 20.39
CA ALA A 157 15.13 1.85 20.71
C ALA A 157 16.12 2.71 19.90
N ASN A 158 15.68 3.32 18.80
CA ASN A 158 16.52 4.14 17.92
C ASN A 158 16.65 5.58 18.44
N SER A 159 17.84 6.17 18.34
CA SER A 159 18.13 7.55 18.77
C SER A 159 17.47 8.65 17.92
N ILE A 160 16.78 8.30 16.82
CA ILE A 160 16.15 9.27 15.90
C ILE A 160 14.84 9.78 16.49
N LYS A 161 14.82 11.01 17.03
CA LYS A 161 13.61 11.62 17.60
C LYS A 161 12.83 12.53 16.64
N SER A 162 13.40 12.81 15.45
CA SER A 162 12.84 13.79 14.49
C SER A 162 11.71 13.26 13.62
N ARG A 163 11.50 11.94 13.57
CA ARG A 163 10.47 11.31 12.74
C ARG A 163 9.89 10.09 13.42
N ARG A 164 8.62 9.82 13.13
CA ARG A 164 7.97 8.57 13.54
C ARG A 164 8.67 7.37 12.91
N VAL A 165 9.06 6.43 13.76
CA VAL A 165 9.67 5.15 13.36
C VAL A 165 8.69 3.99 13.46
N ILE A 166 7.85 3.98 14.49
CA ILE A 166 6.89 2.89 14.77
C ILE A 166 5.52 3.25 14.18
N SER A 167 4.84 2.28 13.56
CA SER A 167 3.48 2.49 13.06
C SER A 167 2.48 2.73 14.20
N TYR A 168 1.37 3.40 13.94
CA TYR A 168 0.35 3.61 14.98
C TYR A 168 -0.20 2.30 15.53
N LEU A 169 -0.42 1.28 14.69
CA LEU A 169 -0.91 -0.02 15.15
C LEU A 169 0.08 -0.67 16.11
N THR A 170 1.36 -0.71 15.75
CA THR A 170 2.41 -1.31 16.58
C THR A 170 2.59 -0.54 17.88
N LEU A 171 2.49 0.79 17.84
CA LEU A 171 2.53 1.62 19.04
C LEU A 171 1.33 1.34 19.95
N ALA A 172 0.12 1.31 19.40
CA ALA A 172 -1.10 1.01 20.13
C ALA A 172 -1.04 -0.38 20.78
N GLU A 173 -0.59 -1.38 20.04
CA GLU A 173 -0.40 -2.74 20.53
C GLU A 173 0.60 -2.77 21.70
N ASN A 174 1.76 -2.12 21.56
CA ASN A 174 2.77 -2.06 22.61
C ASN A 174 2.25 -1.34 23.86
N VAL A 175 1.49 -0.25 23.69
CA VAL A 175 0.86 0.49 24.80
C VAL A 175 -0.17 -0.38 25.52
N LEU A 176 -1.00 -1.11 24.77
CA LEU A 176 -1.99 -2.03 25.34
C LEU A 176 -1.32 -3.18 26.10
N ARG A 177 -0.24 -3.75 25.56
CA ARG A 177 0.51 -4.85 26.19
C ARG A 177 1.20 -4.43 27.49
N HIS A 178 1.82 -3.24 27.53
CA HIS A 178 2.71 -2.85 28.64
C HIS A 178 2.12 -1.80 29.59
N SER A 179 1.05 -1.11 29.22
CA SER A 179 0.53 0.02 30.01
C SER A 179 -0.98 0.28 29.82
N PRO A 180 -1.85 -0.72 30.06
CA PRO A 180 -3.30 -0.53 29.94
C PRO A 180 -3.86 0.53 30.91
N ALA A 181 -3.19 0.77 32.04
CA ALA A 181 -3.60 1.76 33.05
C ALA A 181 -3.46 3.23 32.59
N ASN A 182 -2.57 3.53 31.64
CA ASN A 182 -2.36 4.89 31.13
C ASN A 182 -3.53 5.38 30.24
N LEU A 183 -4.43 4.46 29.86
CA LEU A 183 -5.68 4.77 29.17
C LEU A 183 -6.83 5.07 30.13
N LYS A 184 -6.82 4.50 31.34
CA LYS A 184 -7.86 4.70 32.36
C LYS A 184 -7.76 6.04 33.09
N LYS A 185 -6.55 6.60 33.24
CA LYS A 185 -6.32 7.80 34.07
C LYS A 185 -6.93 9.12 33.57
N ASN A 186 -7.55 9.13 32.39
CA ASN A 186 -8.08 10.35 31.77
C ASN A 186 -9.60 10.54 31.90
N GLY A 187 -10.32 9.58 32.49
CA GLY A 187 -11.78 9.69 32.70
C GLY A 187 -12.18 10.51 33.94
N THR A 188 -11.23 10.91 34.79
CA THR A 188 -11.49 11.49 36.12
C THR A 188 -10.92 12.90 36.35
N GLN A 189 -10.43 13.60 35.32
CA GLN A 189 -9.84 14.95 35.48
C GLN A 189 -10.56 16.08 34.72
N HIS A 190 -11.86 15.96 34.45
CA HIS A 190 -12.70 17.09 34.04
C HIS A 190 -13.96 17.18 34.90
N ARG A 191 -13.79 17.44 36.20
CA ARG A 191 -14.80 18.06 37.08
C ARG A 191 -14.08 18.83 38.17
N SER A 192 -13.81 20.10 37.90
CA SER A 192 -13.62 21.18 38.88
C SER A 192 -13.89 22.47 38.13
#